data_AF-A0A535WSU4-F1
#
_entry.id   AF-A0A535WSU4-F1
#
_cell.length_a   1.000
_cell.length_b   1.000
_cell.length_c   1.000
_cell.angle_alpha   90.00
_cell.angle_beta   90.00
_cell.angle_gamma   90.00
#
_symmetry.space_group_name_H-M   'P 1'
#
loop_
_entity.id
_entity.type
_entity.pdbx_description
1 polymer ?
#
loop_
_entity_poly.entity_id
_entity_poly.type
_entity_poly.pdbx_seq_one_letter_code
_entity_poly.pdbx_strand_id
1 'polypeptide(L)'
;MGNSIRPTLGGHPSVGHDHFWARAMSRRQFLGTTAGAAAAMATSSLWFPTFVEAAGSDPTPIPGGFAPGFHAFLGPGVEPSSIFNYRGVTGVATVQGTGTGTNTRTGEKTALLFDSDNRFMRGEYVGMDGHRHKGTFGFV
;
A
#
# COMPACT_ATOMS: atom_id res chain seq x y z
N MET A 1 82.64 -16.36 -3.49
CA MET A 1 82.31 -15.89 -4.85
C MET A 1 81.23 -16.83 -5.36
N GLY A 2 79.94 -16.46 -5.39
CA GLY A 2 79.20 -15.94 -6.57
C GLY A 2 78.96 -17.06 -7.61
N ASN A 3 77.83 -17.30 -8.29
CA ASN A 3 76.53 -16.61 -8.47
C ASN A 3 75.54 -17.60 -9.18
N SER A 4 74.20 -17.47 -9.24
CA SER A 4 73.21 -16.73 -8.43
C SER A 4 71.75 -16.99 -8.91
N ILE A 5 70.76 -16.86 -8.01
CA ILE A 5 69.32 -16.49 -8.25
C ILE A 5 68.45 -17.39 -9.19
N ARG A 6 67.31 -17.91 -8.68
CA ARG A 6 65.95 -17.47 -9.08
C ARG A 6 64.83 -18.05 -8.18
N PRO A 7 63.80 -17.27 -7.80
CA PRO A 7 62.70 -17.73 -6.96
C PRO A 7 61.59 -18.39 -7.80
N THR A 8 60.99 -19.47 -7.28
CA THR A 8 59.71 -19.96 -7.81
C THR A 8 58.57 -19.11 -7.27
N LEU A 9 58.09 -18.19 -8.12
CA LEU A 9 56.86 -17.43 -7.88
C LEU A 9 55.69 -18.39 -7.67
N GLY A 10 55.09 -18.36 -6.47
CA GLY A 10 53.81 -19.04 -6.23
C GLY A 10 52.72 -18.38 -7.06
N GLY A 11 52.22 -19.08 -8.07
CA GLY A 11 51.08 -18.61 -8.85
C GLY A 11 49.83 -18.59 -7.98
N HIS A 12 49.28 -17.41 -7.71
CA HIS A 12 47.91 -17.31 -7.21
C HIS A 12 46.96 -17.88 -8.28
N PRO A 13 46.12 -18.87 -7.97
CA PRO A 13 45.13 -19.33 -8.92
C PRO A 13 44.16 -18.19 -9.20
N SER A 14 43.98 -17.86 -10.49
CA SER A 14 42.95 -16.91 -10.92
C SER A 14 41.58 -17.48 -10.57
N VAL A 15 40.95 -16.93 -9.52
CA VAL A 15 39.57 -17.27 -9.16
C VAL A 15 38.67 -16.75 -10.27
N GLY A 16 38.26 -17.66 -11.16
CA GLY A 16 37.21 -17.37 -12.13
C GLY A 16 35.94 -17.00 -11.38
N HIS A 17 35.38 -15.84 -11.69
CA HIS A 17 34.02 -15.52 -11.27
C HIS A 17 33.06 -16.42 -12.04
N ASP A 18 31.99 -16.89 -11.40
CA ASP A 18 30.94 -17.65 -12.08
C ASP A 18 30.48 -16.88 -13.32
N HIS A 19 30.48 -17.57 -14.47
CA HIS A 19 30.19 -16.94 -15.75
C HIS A 19 28.85 -16.19 -15.70
N PHE A 20 28.83 -14.96 -16.23
CA PHE A 20 27.64 -14.09 -16.30
C PHE A 20 26.37 -14.82 -16.77
N TRP A 21 26.53 -15.80 -17.67
CA TRP A 21 25.49 -16.69 -18.18
C TRP A 21 24.77 -17.53 -17.11
N ALA A 22 25.42 -17.90 -16.01
CA ALA A 22 24.79 -18.61 -14.90
C ALA A 22 23.75 -17.74 -14.14
N ARG A 23 23.80 -16.41 -14.33
CA ARG A 23 22.81 -15.44 -13.81
C ARG A 23 21.88 -14.90 -14.89
N ALA A 24 22.06 -15.29 -16.15
CA ALA A 24 21.25 -14.81 -17.25
C ALA A 24 19.92 -15.59 -17.33
N MET A 25 18.81 -14.91 -17.05
CA MET A 25 17.48 -15.51 -17.29
C MET A 25 17.31 -15.81 -18.79
N SER A 26 16.95 -17.05 -19.12
CA SER A 26 16.56 -17.37 -20.50
C SER A 26 15.30 -16.60 -20.90
N ARG A 27 15.12 -16.33 -22.20
CA ARG A 27 13.90 -15.66 -22.72
C ARG A 27 12.62 -16.36 -22.24
N ARG A 28 12.63 -17.69 -22.14
CA ARG A 28 11.49 -18.49 -21.65
C ARG A 28 11.23 -18.28 -20.16
N GLN A 29 12.27 -18.21 -19.32
CA GLN A 29 12.13 -17.89 -17.91
C GLN A 29 11.64 -16.45 -17.71
N PHE A 30 12.21 -15.48 -18.43
CA PHE A 30 11.76 -14.09 -18.38
C PHE A 30 10.28 -13.96 -18.78
N LEU A 31 9.88 -14.52 -19.92
CA LEU A 31 8.50 -14.49 -20.40
C LEU A 31 7.54 -15.28 -19.50
N GLY A 32 7.96 -16.43 -18.97
CA GLY A 32 7.15 -17.22 -18.04
C GLY A 32 6.92 -16.51 -16.71
N THR A 33 7.97 -15.93 -16.13
CA THR A 33 7.88 -15.15 -14.88
C THR A 33 7.06 -13.88 -15.07
N THR A 34 7.28 -13.12 -16.14
CA THR A 34 6.49 -11.90 -16.41
C THR A 34 5.04 -12.20 -16.76
N ALA A 35 4.74 -13.25 -17.53
CA ALA A 35 3.37 -13.68 -17.80
C ALA A 35 2.67 -14.16 -16.52
N GLY A 36 3.35 -14.91 -15.66
CA GLY A 36 2.81 -15.35 -14.36
C GLY A 36 2.51 -14.17 -13.42
N ALA A 37 3.43 -13.21 -13.31
CA ALA A 37 3.23 -12.00 -12.52
C ALA A 37 2.08 -11.14 -13.08
N ALA A 38 2.04 -10.91 -14.39
CA ALA A 38 0.98 -10.15 -15.05
C ALA A 38 -0.39 -10.82 -14.90
N ALA A 39 -0.48 -12.15 -15.01
CA ALA A 39 -1.72 -12.89 -14.78
C ALA A 39 -2.20 -12.77 -13.32
N ALA A 40 -1.30 -12.89 -12.34
CA ALA A 40 -1.64 -12.71 -10.92
C ALA A 40 -2.13 -11.28 -10.62
N MET A 41 -1.54 -10.26 -11.26
CA MET A 41 -2.02 -8.88 -11.16
C MET A 41 -3.39 -8.71 -11.85
N ALA A 42 -3.56 -9.25 -13.06
CA ALA A 42 -4.80 -9.18 -13.86
C ALA A 42 -6.03 -9.76 -13.15
N THR A 43 -5.85 -10.76 -12.28
CA THR A 43 -6.93 -11.34 -11.47
C THR A 43 -7.34 -10.52 -10.25
N SER A 44 -6.59 -9.47 -9.88
CA SER A 44 -6.85 -8.67 -8.69
C SER A 44 -7.52 -7.34 -9.02
N SER A 45 -8.76 -7.18 -8.55
CA SER A 45 -9.58 -5.98 -8.68
C SER A 45 -9.06 -4.75 -7.91
N LEU A 46 -7.96 -4.89 -7.17
CA LEU A 46 -7.29 -3.78 -6.47
C LEU A 46 -6.35 -2.98 -7.38
N TRP A 47 -5.85 -3.57 -8.48
CA TRP A 47 -4.87 -2.91 -9.36
C TRP A 47 -5.50 -2.24 -10.59
N PHE A 48 -6.79 -2.49 -10.86
CA PHE A 48 -7.51 -1.89 -11.98
C PHE A 48 -8.59 -0.96 -11.43
N PRO A 49 -8.52 0.36 -11.70
CA PRO A 49 -9.60 1.27 -11.35
C PRO A 49 -10.85 0.88 -12.14
N THR A 50 -11.86 0.36 -11.44
CA THR A 50 -13.17 0.09 -12.03
C THR A 50 -14.07 1.29 -11.76
N PHE A 51 -14.83 1.74 -12.77
CA PHE A 51 -15.96 2.61 -12.51
C PHE A 51 -16.92 1.91 -11.55
N VAL A 52 -17.31 2.60 -10.48
CA VAL A 52 -18.34 2.13 -9.54
C VAL A 52 -19.38 3.22 -9.41
N GLU A 53 -20.64 2.78 -9.42
CA GLU A 53 -21.80 3.63 -9.21
C GLU A 53 -21.85 4.12 -7.75
N ALA A 54 -22.39 5.32 -7.56
CA ALA A 54 -22.61 5.85 -6.22
C ALA A 54 -23.59 4.97 -5.44
N ALA A 55 -23.48 5.00 -4.12
CA ALA A 55 -24.40 4.32 -3.22
C ALA A 55 -25.86 4.79 -3.45
N GLY A 56 -26.78 3.86 -3.68
CA GLY A 56 -28.20 4.17 -3.90
C GLY A 56 -28.95 4.63 -2.63
N SER A 57 -28.38 4.40 -1.46
CA SER A 57 -28.81 4.93 -0.17
C SER A 57 -27.55 5.26 0.65
N ASP A 58 -27.58 6.29 1.46
CA ASP A 58 -26.46 6.59 2.36
C ASP A 58 -26.24 5.45 3.37
N PRO A 59 -24.98 5.16 3.75
CA PRO A 59 -24.66 4.16 4.75
C PRO A 59 -24.98 4.65 6.17
N THR A 60 -25.26 3.71 7.07
CA THR A 60 -25.31 3.99 8.51
C THR A 60 -23.90 3.92 9.12
N PRO A 61 -23.51 4.84 10.02
CA PRO A 61 -22.20 4.80 10.68
C PRO A 61 -22.13 3.67 11.71
N ILE A 62 -20.91 3.16 12.01
CA ILE A 62 -20.72 2.18 13.09
C ILE A 62 -21.22 2.73 14.45
N PRO A 63 -21.90 1.90 15.27
CA PRO A 63 -22.27 2.29 16.63
C PRO A 63 -21.03 2.56 17.50
N GLY A 64 -21.03 3.71 18.17
CA GLY A 64 -19.90 4.15 19.00
C GLY A 64 -18.68 4.58 18.18
N GLY A 65 -17.50 4.31 18.71
CA GLY A 65 -16.19 4.72 18.19
C GLY A 65 -15.31 5.28 19.33
N PHE A 66 -14.19 5.94 19.00
CA PHE A 66 -13.21 6.36 20.00
C PHE A 66 -13.65 7.55 20.88
N ALA A 67 -14.63 8.35 20.45
CA ALA A 67 -15.17 9.49 21.20
C ALA A 67 -16.61 9.81 20.75
N PRO A 68 -17.41 10.55 21.55
CA PRO A 68 -18.76 10.98 21.16
C PRO A 68 -18.75 11.75 19.84
N GLY A 69 -19.54 11.28 18.86
CA GLY A 69 -19.60 11.86 17.51
C GLY A 69 -18.53 11.38 16.53
N PHE A 70 -17.59 10.53 16.96
CA PHE A 70 -16.54 9.97 16.11
C PHE A 70 -16.79 8.49 15.82
N HIS A 71 -17.18 8.17 14.58
CA HIS A 71 -17.58 6.83 14.15
C HIS A 71 -16.43 6.03 13.52
N ALA A 72 -15.36 5.86 14.29
CA ALA A 72 -14.20 5.04 13.91
C ALA A 72 -13.57 4.39 15.15
N PHE A 73 -12.95 3.22 14.95
CA PHE A 73 -12.04 2.60 15.91
C PHE A 73 -10.61 2.64 15.38
N LEU A 74 -9.63 2.78 16.27
CA LEU A 74 -8.22 2.96 15.95
C LEU A 74 -7.37 1.85 16.59
N GLY A 75 -6.35 1.39 15.86
CA GLY A 75 -5.36 0.41 16.33
C GLY A 75 -5.51 -1.01 15.77
N PRO A 76 -4.59 -1.93 16.08
CA PRO A 76 -4.64 -3.31 15.60
C PRO A 76 -5.83 -4.10 16.16
N GLY A 77 -6.49 -4.90 15.31
CA GLY A 77 -7.55 -5.83 15.73
C GLY A 77 -8.92 -5.22 15.97
N VAL A 78 -9.10 -3.92 15.71
CA VAL A 78 -10.42 -3.26 15.70
C VAL A 78 -11.06 -3.30 14.31
N GLU A 79 -12.35 -2.99 14.21
CA GLU A 79 -13.05 -2.85 12.93
C GLU A 79 -12.54 -1.61 12.15
N PRO A 80 -11.93 -1.78 10.96
CA PRO A 80 -11.47 -0.64 10.15
C PRO A 80 -12.60 0.10 9.42
N SER A 81 -13.78 -0.52 9.24
CA SER A 81 -14.97 0.08 8.62
C SER A 81 -15.54 1.21 9.47
N SER A 82 -15.91 2.33 8.83
CA SER A 82 -16.79 3.36 9.41
C SER A 82 -18.29 3.12 9.11
N ILE A 83 -18.63 2.10 8.32
CA ILE A 83 -20.00 1.74 7.92
C ILE A 83 -20.50 0.52 8.72
N PHE A 84 -21.71 0.61 9.25
CA PHE A 84 -22.39 -0.48 9.96
C PHE A 84 -23.04 -1.49 9.01
N ASN A 85 -23.19 -2.74 9.47
CA ASN A 85 -23.69 -3.87 8.67
C ASN A 85 -22.98 -4.02 7.31
N TYR A 86 -21.68 -3.71 7.28
CA TYR A 86 -20.84 -3.75 6.10
C TYR A 86 -20.17 -5.12 5.91
N ARG A 87 -20.04 -5.55 4.65
CA ARG A 87 -19.22 -6.69 4.25
C ARG A 87 -18.50 -6.37 2.94
N GLY A 88 -17.19 -6.18 3.00
CA GLY A 88 -16.38 -5.85 1.83
C GLY A 88 -14.90 -5.73 2.14
N VAL A 89 -14.21 -4.94 1.32
CA VAL A 89 -12.80 -4.60 1.50
C VAL A 89 -12.71 -3.15 2.00
N THR A 90 -12.00 -2.94 3.10
CA THR A 90 -11.67 -1.60 3.61
C THR A 90 -10.17 -1.40 3.50
N GLY A 91 -9.75 -0.40 2.73
CA GLY A 91 -8.40 0.14 2.77
C GLY A 91 -8.34 1.34 3.71
N VAL A 92 -7.28 1.40 4.50
CA VAL A 92 -7.01 2.49 5.46
C VAL A 92 -5.66 3.11 5.11
N ALA A 93 -5.61 4.44 5.07
CA ALA A 93 -4.41 5.22 4.80
C ALA A 93 -4.34 6.38 5.80
N THR A 94 -3.72 6.10 6.95
CA THR A 94 -3.33 7.12 7.93
C THR A 94 -2.08 7.85 7.44
N VAL A 95 -2.18 9.17 7.27
CA VAL A 95 -1.14 10.03 6.74
C VAL A 95 -0.74 11.05 7.79
N GLN A 96 0.40 10.81 8.44
CA GLN A 96 0.99 11.73 9.41
C GLN A 96 2.10 12.57 8.78
N GLY A 97 2.26 13.81 9.25
CA GLY A 97 3.29 14.71 8.77
C GLY A 97 3.37 16.02 9.55
N THR A 98 4.06 16.99 8.96
CA THR A 98 4.14 18.36 9.46
C THR A 98 3.69 19.33 8.37
N GLY A 99 3.14 20.47 8.80
CA GLY A 99 2.70 21.55 7.92
C GLY A 99 3.19 22.91 8.43
N THR A 100 2.96 23.94 7.62
CA THR A 100 3.14 25.34 8.04
C THR A 100 1.82 26.07 7.91
N GLY A 101 1.17 26.34 9.06
CA GLY A 101 0.05 27.26 9.10
C GLY A 101 0.54 28.66 8.79
N THR A 102 -0.20 29.40 7.96
CA THR A 102 0.06 30.83 7.70
C THR A 102 -1.18 31.61 8.12
N ASN A 103 -1.01 32.55 9.05
CA ASN A 103 -2.08 33.46 9.45
C ASN A 103 -2.37 34.42 8.28
N THR A 104 -3.56 34.31 7.68
CA THR A 104 -3.95 35.07 6.48
C THR A 104 -4.10 36.57 6.72
N ARG A 105 -4.11 37.03 7.98
CA ARG A 105 -4.19 38.46 8.34
C ARG A 105 -2.82 39.06 8.71
N THR A 106 -1.95 38.31 9.38
CA THR A 106 -0.63 38.82 9.85
C THR A 106 0.56 38.34 9.02
N GLY A 107 0.38 37.31 8.19
CA GLY A 107 1.47 36.63 7.47
C GLY A 107 2.37 35.74 8.34
N GLU A 108 2.09 35.66 9.63
CA GLU A 108 2.84 34.84 10.59
C GLU A 108 2.77 33.36 10.23
N LYS A 109 3.89 32.65 10.40
CA LYS A 109 4.02 31.22 10.09
C LYS A 109 4.23 30.40 11.36
N THR A 110 3.47 29.32 11.48
CA THR A 110 3.54 28.40 12.63
C THR A 110 3.73 26.98 12.13
N ALA A 111 4.67 26.24 12.72
CA ALA A 111 4.79 24.81 12.46
C ALA A 111 3.59 24.07 13.06
N LEU A 112 2.97 23.20 12.27
CA LEU A 112 1.81 22.39 12.65
C LEU A 112 2.11 20.91 12.48
N LEU A 113 1.42 20.08 13.25
CA LEU A 113 1.31 18.64 12.97
C LEU A 113 0.15 18.41 12.01
N PHE A 114 0.27 17.39 11.17
CA PHE A 114 -0.78 16.91 10.27
C PHE A 114 -1.04 15.44 10.57
N ASP A 115 -2.31 15.07 10.67
CA ASP A 115 -2.79 13.69 10.70
C ASP A 115 -4.10 13.65 9.89
N SER A 116 -4.32 12.56 9.16
CA SER A 116 -5.47 12.35 8.29
C SER A 116 -5.69 10.86 8.13
N ASP A 117 -6.91 10.39 8.39
CA ASP A 117 -7.26 8.97 8.42
C ASP A 117 -8.24 8.64 7.28
N ASN A 118 -7.65 8.40 6.10
CA ASN A 118 -8.40 8.19 4.86
C ASN A 118 -8.86 6.74 4.77
N ARG A 119 -10.13 6.52 4.40
CA ARG A 119 -10.68 5.18 4.16
C ARG A 119 -11.29 5.08 2.78
N PHE A 120 -10.97 4.00 2.07
CA PHE A 120 -11.69 3.60 0.85
C PHE A 120 -12.33 2.24 1.07
N MET A 121 -13.62 2.13 0.77
CA MET A 121 -14.44 0.98 1.14
C MET A 121 -15.27 0.53 -0.05
N ARG A 122 -15.28 -0.78 -0.34
CA ARG A 122 -16.11 -1.38 -1.40
C ARG A 122 -16.70 -2.70 -0.94
N GLY A 123 -18.03 -2.80 -0.96
CA GLY A 123 -18.73 -3.98 -0.48
C GLY A 123 -20.24 -3.88 -0.53
N GLU A 124 -20.86 -4.79 0.21
CA GLU A 124 -22.29 -4.76 0.54
C GLU A 124 -22.48 -4.05 1.89
N TYR A 125 -23.57 -3.28 2.03
CA TYR A 125 -23.94 -2.58 3.26
C TYR A 125 -25.46 -2.56 3.42
N VAL A 126 -25.94 -2.17 4.61
CA VAL A 126 -27.34 -1.83 4.84
C VAL A 126 -27.47 -0.31 4.86
N GLY A 127 -28.31 0.24 3.97
CA GLY A 127 -28.53 1.69 3.84
C GLY A 127 -29.40 2.25 4.96
N MET A 128 -29.50 3.58 5.02
CA MET A 128 -30.46 4.26 5.91
C MET A 128 -31.93 3.91 5.57
N ASP A 129 -32.19 3.40 4.36
CA ASP A 129 -33.47 2.84 3.94
C ASP A 129 -33.76 1.41 4.46
N GLY A 130 -32.84 0.82 5.23
CA GLY A 130 -32.94 -0.53 5.77
C GLY A 130 -32.70 -1.67 4.76
N HIS A 131 -32.38 -1.37 3.51
CA HIS A 131 -32.18 -2.36 2.45
C HIS A 131 -30.69 -2.68 2.23
N ARG A 132 -30.42 -3.85 1.64
CA ARG A 132 -29.04 -4.25 1.26
C ARG A 132 -28.67 -3.65 -0.08
N HIS A 133 -27.54 -2.95 -0.09
CA HIS A 133 -26.99 -2.27 -1.26
C HIS A 133 -25.55 -2.72 -1.54
N LYS A 134 -25.05 -2.36 -2.72
CA LYS A 134 -23.63 -2.41 -3.08
C LYS A 134 -23.13 -0.99 -3.29
N GLY A 135 -21.92 -0.68 -2.82
CA GLY A 135 -21.40 0.68 -2.87
C GLY A 135 -19.88 0.73 -2.86
N THR A 136 -19.36 1.90 -3.21
CA THR A 136 -17.95 2.28 -2.98
C THR A 136 -17.93 3.68 -2.37
N PHE A 137 -17.10 3.86 -1.35
CA PHE A 137 -17.05 5.04 -0.51
C PHE A 137 -15.61 5.51 -0.32
N GLY A 138 -15.44 6.82 -0.18
CA GLY A 138 -14.22 7.45 0.30
C GLY A 138 -14.56 8.35 1.49
N PHE A 139 -13.84 8.18 2.59
CA PHE A 139 -13.88 9.07 3.76
C PHE A 139 -12.49 9.69 3.94
N VAL A 140 -12.45 11.00 4.24
CA VAL A 140 -11.28 11.88 4.20
C VAL A 140 -11.27 12.75 5.45
#